data_AF-A0AB73QK76-F1
#
_entry.id   AF-A0AB73QK76-F1
#
_cell.length_a   1.000
_cell.length_b   1.000
_cell.length_c   1.000
_cell.angle_alpha   90.00
_cell.angle_beta   90.00
_cell.angle_gamma   90.00
#
_symmetry.space_group_name_H-M   'P 1'
#
loop_
_entity.id
_entity.type
_entity.pdbx_description
1 polymer ?
#
loop_
_entity_poly.entity_id
_entity_poly.type
_entity_poly.pdbx_seq_one_letter_code
_entity_poly.pdbx_strand_id
1 'polypeptide(L)'
;MNNFQKAIFLLQNIDKIKQLNGKGMTLTEFSKITDVSRPTLYKYIQHPETMSSSFVNKAAMLYDKVVKFQDILDTVQREDKQFKTTRQELIKLLESNVANIEVTDYTKAIATVIISDLKEENSSLLKALSKQLPFKPNLNDNLSK
;
A
#
# COMPACT_ATOMS: atom_id res chain seq x y z
N MET A 1 14.42 -15.73 2.51
CA MET A 1 13.71 -16.99 2.82
C MET A 1 13.90 -17.96 1.67
N ASN A 2 14.24 -19.22 1.96
CA ASN A 2 14.27 -20.30 0.97
C ASN A 2 12.84 -20.78 0.62
N ASN A 3 12.68 -21.62 -0.41
CA ASN A 3 11.35 -22.04 -0.87
C ASN A 3 10.54 -22.76 0.23
N PHE A 4 11.19 -23.57 1.04
CA PHE A 4 10.54 -24.27 2.16
C PHE A 4 10.00 -23.28 3.21
N GLN A 5 10.80 -22.31 3.61
CA GLN A 5 10.37 -21.23 4.51
C GLN A 5 9.22 -20.40 3.93
N LYS A 6 9.26 -20.09 2.63
CA LYS A 6 8.17 -19.38 1.94
C LYS A 6 6.87 -20.18 1.95
N ALA A 7 6.95 -21.48 1.69
CA ALA A 7 5.81 -22.38 1.71
C ALA A 7 5.18 -22.48 3.10
N ILE A 8 6.00 -22.62 4.15
CA ILE A 8 5.56 -22.59 5.55
C ILE A 8 4.84 -21.29 5.87
N PHE A 9 5.48 -20.15 5.58
CA PHE A 9 4.90 -18.85 5.88
C PHE A 9 3.54 -18.68 5.23
N LEU A 10 3.44 -18.99 3.93
CA LEU A 10 2.21 -18.81 3.18
C LEU A 10 1.09 -19.72 3.70
N LEU A 11 1.40 -20.98 4.02
CA LEU A 11 0.43 -21.93 4.55
C LEU A 11 -0.05 -21.55 5.96
N GLN A 12 0.84 -21.10 6.84
CA GLN A 12 0.50 -20.70 8.22
C GLN A 12 -0.26 -19.37 8.30
N ASN A 13 -0.06 -18.49 7.31
CA ASN A 13 -0.65 -17.16 7.29
C ASN A 13 -1.74 -17.02 6.25
N ILE A 14 -2.25 -18.12 5.69
CA ILE A 14 -3.09 -18.06 4.50
C ILE A 14 -4.35 -17.21 4.71
N ASP A 15 -5.01 -17.38 5.85
CA ASP A 15 -6.21 -16.64 6.21
C ASP A 15 -5.92 -15.15 6.54
N LYS A 16 -4.65 -14.81 6.82
CA LYS A 16 -4.18 -13.45 7.06
C LYS A 16 -3.68 -12.77 5.77
N ILE A 17 -3.25 -13.57 4.80
CA ILE A 17 -2.83 -13.10 3.49
C ILE A 17 -4.08 -12.75 2.68
N LYS A 18 -4.46 -11.47 2.74
CA LYS A 18 -5.41 -10.87 1.80
C LYS A 18 -4.77 -10.81 0.43
N GLN A 19 -5.27 -11.50 -0.61
CA GLN A 19 -5.01 -11.08 -2.00
C GLN A 19 -5.97 -11.59 -3.08
N LEU A 20 -6.02 -10.73 -4.12
CA LEU A 20 -6.92 -10.61 -5.26
C LEU A 20 -8.34 -10.19 -4.85
N ASN A 21 -8.65 -8.91 -5.07
CA ASN A 21 -9.96 -8.27 -4.88
C ASN A 21 -10.37 -7.98 -3.43
N GLY A 22 -9.40 -7.82 -2.51
CA GLY A 22 -9.68 -7.43 -1.13
C GLY A 22 -10.25 -8.55 -0.23
N LYS A 23 -10.32 -9.79 -0.75
CA LYS A 23 -10.69 -10.98 0.02
C LYS A 23 -9.44 -11.78 0.40
N GLY A 24 -9.45 -12.36 1.61
CA GLY A 24 -8.45 -13.31 2.09
C GLY A 24 -8.33 -14.51 1.15
N MET A 25 -7.13 -15.08 0.99
CA MET A 25 -6.98 -16.39 0.35
C MET A 25 -7.40 -17.47 1.35
N THR A 26 -8.48 -18.17 1.09
CA THR A 26 -8.94 -19.27 1.96
C THR A 26 -8.12 -20.54 1.73
N LEU A 27 -8.05 -21.41 2.74
CA LEU A 27 -7.45 -22.75 2.61
C LEU A 27 -8.11 -23.57 1.46
N THR A 28 -9.38 -23.33 1.18
CA THR A 28 -10.12 -23.98 0.08
C THR A 28 -9.61 -23.51 -1.29
N GLU A 29 -9.38 -22.21 -1.47
CA GLU A 29 -8.81 -21.67 -2.71
C GLU A 29 -7.36 -22.12 -2.87
N PHE A 30 -6.60 -22.12 -1.79
CA PHE A 30 -5.22 -22.59 -1.82
C PHE A 30 -5.10 -24.07 -2.17
N SER A 31 -6.01 -24.90 -1.67
CA SER A 31 -6.13 -26.31 -2.05
C SER A 31 -6.28 -26.48 -3.57
N LYS A 32 -7.13 -25.67 -4.20
CA LYS A 32 -7.33 -25.68 -5.66
C LYS A 32 -6.08 -25.23 -6.42
N ILE A 33 -5.42 -24.16 -5.95
CA ILE A 33 -4.26 -23.58 -6.63
C ILE A 33 -3.03 -24.51 -6.54
N THR A 34 -2.83 -25.13 -5.38
CA THR A 34 -1.68 -26.01 -5.15
C THR A 34 -1.89 -27.43 -5.64
N ASP A 35 -3.15 -27.79 -5.93
CA ASP A 35 -3.59 -29.15 -6.27
C ASP A 35 -3.30 -30.13 -5.12
N VAL A 36 -3.56 -29.68 -3.89
CA VAL A 36 -3.35 -30.45 -2.66
C VAL A 36 -4.63 -30.44 -1.84
N SER A 37 -5.04 -31.61 -1.36
CA SER A 37 -6.26 -31.75 -0.57
C SER A 37 -6.19 -30.96 0.74
N ARG A 38 -7.32 -30.43 1.22
CA ARG A 38 -7.38 -29.75 2.53
C ARG A 38 -6.85 -30.60 3.69
N PRO A 39 -7.17 -31.91 3.82
CA PRO A 39 -6.56 -32.77 4.84
C PRO A 39 -5.03 -32.80 4.76
N THR A 40 -4.48 -32.88 3.55
CA THR A 40 -3.02 -32.84 3.34
C THR A 40 -2.44 -31.47 3.73
N LEU A 41 -3.14 -30.38 3.44
CA LEU A 41 -2.72 -29.04 3.89
C LEU A 41 -2.72 -28.93 5.42
N TYR A 42 -3.72 -29.47 6.12
CA TYR A 42 -3.71 -29.52 7.60
C TYR A 42 -2.53 -30.33 8.12
N LYS A 43 -2.21 -31.46 7.49
CA LYS A 43 -1.00 -32.24 7.83
C LYS A 43 0.26 -31.40 7.62
N TYR A 44 0.36 -30.63 6.54
CA TYR A 44 1.51 -29.76 6.26
C TYR A 44 1.60 -28.57 7.24
N ILE A 45 0.49 -28.09 7.81
CA ILE A 45 0.50 -27.08 8.87
C ILE A 45 1.12 -27.65 10.16
N GLN A 46 0.72 -28.87 10.53
CA GLN A 46 1.18 -29.54 11.76
C GLN A 46 2.61 -30.11 11.62
N HIS A 47 2.92 -30.62 10.43
CA HIS A 47 4.17 -31.33 10.11
C HIS A 47 4.76 -30.80 8.80
N PRO A 48 5.31 -29.57 8.78
CA PRO A 48 5.87 -28.95 7.59
C PRO A 48 6.92 -29.77 6.85
N GLU A 49 7.72 -30.54 7.56
CA GLU A 49 8.74 -31.44 7.03
C GLU A 49 8.18 -32.51 6.08
N THR A 50 6.87 -32.77 6.14
CA THR A 50 6.19 -33.75 5.27
C THR A 50 5.74 -33.16 3.93
N MET A 51 5.97 -31.87 3.69
CA MET A 51 5.63 -31.21 2.43
C MET A 51 6.38 -31.82 1.25
N SER A 52 5.65 -32.09 0.16
CA SER A 52 6.30 -32.51 -1.10
C SER A 52 7.07 -31.36 -1.73
N SER A 53 8.17 -31.65 -2.41
CA SER A 53 8.97 -30.63 -3.11
C SER A 53 8.17 -29.86 -4.16
N SER A 54 7.22 -30.54 -4.83
CA SER A 54 6.29 -29.91 -5.78
C SER A 54 5.41 -28.86 -5.11
N PHE A 55 4.82 -29.20 -3.96
CA PHE A 55 4.04 -28.24 -3.17
C PHE A 55 4.89 -27.07 -2.70
N VAL A 56 6.09 -27.33 -2.17
CA VAL A 56 7.01 -26.29 -1.68
C VAL A 56 7.32 -25.27 -2.76
N ASN A 57 7.61 -25.73 -3.99
CA ASN A 57 7.90 -24.83 -5.11
C ASN A 57 6.67 -24.04 -5.55
N LYS A 58 5.49 -24.66 -5.66
CA LYS A 58 4.24 -23.96 -6.01
C LYS A 58 3.87 -22.90 -4.96
N ALA A 59 3.96 -23.23 -3.68
CA ALA A 59 3.67 -22.32 -2.59
C ALA A 59 4.68 -21.17 -2.50
N ALA A 60 5.97 -21.43 -2.76
CA ALA A 60 6.99 -20.39 -2.84
C ALA A 60 6.76 -19.41 -3.99
N MET A 61 6.35 -19.90 -5.17
CA MET A 61 5.98 -19.04 -6.30
C MET A 61 4.74 -18.19 -5.98
N LEU A 62 3.75 -18.75 -5.29
CA LEU A 62 2.58 -17.99 -4.82
C LEU A 62 2.98 -16.93 -3.81
N TYR A 63 3.88 -17.23 -2.89
CA TYR A 63 4.41 -16.26 -1.93
C TYR A 63 5.05 -15.07 -2.63
N ASP A 64 5.92 -15.32 -3.62
CA ASP A 64 6.59 -14.23 -4.35
C ASP A 64 5.60 -13.38 -5.17
N LYS A 65 4.49 -13.97 -5.62
CA LYS A 65 3.43 -13.22 -6.33
C LYS A 65 2.54 -12.42 -5.38
N VAL A 66 2.23 -12.98 -4.22
CA VAL A 66 1.19 -12.48 -3.33
C VAL A 66 1.78 -11.57 -2.25
N VAL A 67 2.74 -12.06 -1.50
CA VAL A 67 3.26 -11.34 -0.32
C VAL A 67 4.13 -10.17 -0.74
N LYS A 68 5.04 -10.36 -1.72
CA LYS A 68 5.84 -9.23 -2.22
C LYS A 68 5.00 -8.16 -2.90
N PHE A 69 3.92 -8.55 -3.57
CA PHE A 69 3.01 -7.58 -4.17
C PHE A 69 2.21 -6.83 -3.09
N GLN A 70 1.88 -7.49 -1.99
CA GLN A 70 1.23 -6.85 -0.84
C GLN A 70 2.16 -5.82 -0.18
N ASP A 71 3.43 -6.15 0.04
CA ASP A 71 4.40 -5.20 0.61
C ASP A 71 4.54 -3.93 -0.25
N ILE A 72 4.51 -4.10 -1.59
CA ILE A 72 4.53 -2.98 -2.54
C ILE A 72 3.24 -2.16 -2.43
N LEU A 73 2.07 -2.81 -2.38
CA LEU A 73 0.78 -2.12 -2.23
C LEU A 73 0.70 -1.36 -0.89
N ASP A 74 1.12 -1.98 0.21
CA ASP A 74 1.13 -1.37 1.54
C ASP A 74 2.10 -0.19 1.60
N THR A 75 3.23 -0.28 0.91
CA THR A 75 4.17 0.83 0.77
C THR A 75 3.54 1.97 -0.03
N VAL A 76 2.95 1.69 -1.19
CA VAL A 76 2.27 2.70 -2.02
C VAL A 76 1.13 3.38 -1.25
N GLN A 77 0.32 2.63 -0.50
CA GLN A 77 -0.76 3.20 0.32
C GLN A 77 -0.24 4.08 1.47
N ARG A 78 0.87 3.68 2.10
CA ARG A 78 1.51 4.46 3.17
C ARG A 78 2.07 5.77 2.65
N GLU A 79 2.78 5.73 1.53
CA GLU A 79 3.34 6.91 0.85
C GLU A 79 2.22 7.86 0.41
N ASP A 80 1.12 7.32 -0.13
CA ASP A 80 -0.05 8.11 -0.52
C ASP A 80 -0.72 8.80 0.69
N LYS A 81 -0.85 8.07 1.81
CA LYS A 81 -1.34 8.64 3.07
C LYS A 81 -0.40 9.73 3.61
N GLN A 82 0.91 9.50 3.58
CA GLN A 82 1.89 10.50 4.01
C GLN A 82 1.81 11.76 3.15
N PHE A 83 1.73 11.62 1.82
CA PHE A 83 1.56 12.74 0.90
C PHE A 83 0.33 13.58 1.25
N LYS A 84 -0.81 12.94 1.53
CA LYS A 84 -2.05 13.62 1.96
C LYS A 84 -1.88 14.38 3.27
N THR A 85 -1.28 13.74 4.29
CA THR A 85 -1.02 14.38 5.57
C THR A 85 -0.10 15.59 5.42
N THR A 86 1.02 15.44 4.71
CA THR A 86 1.98 16.52 4.47
C THR A 86 1.35 17.67 3.69
N ARG A 87 0.50 17.39 2.69
CA ARG A 87 -0.27 18.42 1.97
C ARG A 87 -1.15 19.25 2.93
N GLN A 88 -1.88 18.58 3.82
CA GLN A 88 -2.73 19.27 4.81
C GLN A 88 -1.92 20.08 5.83
N GLU A 89 -0.80 19.53 6.32
CA GLU A 89 0.10 20.24 7.22
C GLU A 89 0.70 21.49 6.57
N LEU A 90 1.12 21.40 5.30
CA LEU A 90 1.63 22.54 4.54
C LEU A 90 0.58 23.64 4.38
N ILE A 91 -0.66 23.28 4.03
CA ILE A 91 -1.78 24.24 3.94
C ILE A 91 -1.95 24.97 5.27
N LYS A 92 -2.03 24.23 6.39
CA LYS A 92 -2.18 24.82 7.73
C LYS A 92 -1.02 25.74 8.10
N LEU A 93 0.21 25.35 7.77
CA LEU A 93 1.40 26.18 8.00
C LEU A 93 1.33 27.48 7.20
N LEU A 94 0.95 27.41 5.92
CA LEU A 94 0.81 28.59 5.07
C LEU A 94 -0.30 29.51 5.58
N GLU A 95 -1.46 28.98 5.93
CA GLU A 95 -2.58 29.74 6.50
C GLU A 95 -2.19 30.42 7.83
N SER A 96 -1.53 29.68 8.72
CA SER A 96 -1.09 30.21 10.02
C SER A 96 -0.03 31.30 9.88
N ASN A 97 0.93 31.13 8.96
CA ASN A 97 2.00 32.11 8.75
C ASN A 97 1.50 33.38 8.04
N VAL A 98 0.56 33.27 7.11
CA VAL A 98 -0.08 34.44 6.49
C VAL A 98 -0.89 35.24 7.51
N ALA A 99 -1.49 34.57 8.50
CA ALA A 99 -2.24 35.23 9.58
C ALA A 99 -1.35 35.92 10.63
N ASN A 100 -0.15 35.37 10.89
CA ASN A 100 0.68 35.75 12.04
C ASN A 100 1.89 36.64 11.72
N ILE A 101 2.11 37.00 10.45
CA ILE A 101 3.28 37.78 10.02
C ILE A 101 2.81 39.02 9.25
N GLU A 102 3.38 40.19 9.56
CA GLU A 102 3.23 41.39 8.72
C GLU A 102 3.94 41.18 7.38
N VAL A 103 3.18 40.70 6.41
CA VAL A 103 3.60 40.56 5.02
C VAL A 103 2.87 41.59 4.15
N THR A 104 3.49 41.98 3.04
CA THR A 104 2.88 42.89 2.06
C THR A 104 1.61 42.29 1.46
N ASP A 105 0.71 43.14 0.97
CA ASP A 105 -0.52 42.68 0.30
C ASP A 105 -0.22 41.80 -0.91
N TYR A 106 0.89 42.04 -1.61
CA TYR A 106 1.33 41.22 -2.73
C TYR A 106 1.73 39.80 -2.28
N THR A 107 2.43 39.69 -1.15
CA THR A 107 2.77 38.39 -0.54
C THR A 107 1.53 37.63 -0.10
N LYS A 108 0.54 38.32 0.50
CA LYS A 108 -0.75 37.70 0.86
C LYS A 108 -1.46 37.15 -0.37
N ALA A 109 -1.55 37.94 -1.45
CA ALA A 109 -2.19 37.51 -2.69
C ALA A 109 -1.55 36.26 -3.29
N ILE A 110 -0.21 36.21 -3.35
CA ILE A 110 0.52 35.01 -3.82
C ILE A 110 0.22 33.81 -2.93
N ALA A 111 0.31 33.98 -1.60
CA ALA A 111 0.09 32.89 -0.66
C ALA A 111 -1.35 32.34 -0.76
N THR A 112 -2.36 33.21 -0.93
CA THR A 112 -3.74 32.80 -1.15
C THR A 112 -3.90 31.95 -2.41
N VAL A 113 -3.26 32.33 -3.52
CA VAL A 113 -3.31 31.54 -4.77
C VAL A 113 -2.65 30.18 -4.59
N ILE A 114 -1.49 30.12 -3.92
CA ILE A 114 -0.79 28.86 -3.64
C ILE A 114 -1.65 27.95 -2.75
N ILE A 115 -2.24 28.48 -1.68
CA ILE A 115 -3.13 27.72 -0.79
C ILE A 115 -4.35 27.19 -1.57
N SER A 116 -4.94 28.02 -2.43
CA SER A 116 -6.08 27.63 -3.26
C SER A 116 -5.71 26.49 -4.21
N ASP A 117 -4.62 26.63 -4.97
CA ASP A 117 -4.15 25.56 -5.87
C ASP A 117 -3.84 24.28 -5.09
N LEU A 118 -3.18 24.37 -3.92
CA LEU A 118 -2.91 23.22 -3.06
C LEU A 118 -4.18 22.56 -2.49
N LYS A 119 -5.35 23.20 -2.50
CA LYS A 119 -6.64 22.59 -2.09
C LYS A 119 -7.36 21.89 -3.25
N GLU A 120 -6.98 22.14 -4.49
CA GLU A 120 -7.61 21.53 -5.67
C GLU A 120 -7.10 20.10 -5.93
N GLU A 121 -7.97 19.24 -6.45
CA GLU A 121 -7.60 17.88 -6.91
C GLU A 121 -6.66 17.93 -8.12
N ASN A 122 -6.82 18.96 -8.96
CA ASN A 122 -6.08 19.14 -10.19
C ASN A 122 -4.87 20.09 -10.08
N SER A 123 -4.48 20.45 -8.85
CA SER A 123 -3.36 21.34 -8.53
C SER A 123 -2.17 21.15 -9.47
N SER A 124 -1.79 22.24 -10.13
CA SER A 124 -0.61 22.23 -11.00
C SER A 124 0.68 22.08 -10.17
N LEU A 125 0.69 22.64 -8.95
CA LEU A 125 1.80 22.49 -8.01
C LEU A 125 1.96 21.04 -7.55
N LEU A 126 0.88 20.36 -7.14
CA LEU A 126 0.96 18.96 -6.71
C LEU A 126 1.35 18.05 -7.87
N LYS A 127 0.86 18.32 -9.10
CA LYS A 127 1.29 17.61 -10.31
C LYS A 127 2.79 17.78 -10.55
N ALA A 128 3.33 18.99 -10.39
CA ALA A 128 4.77 19.23 -10.53
C ALA A 128 5.59 18.52 -9.45
N LEU A 129 5.15 18.58 -8.19
CA LEU A 129 5.77 17.87 -7.06
C LEU A 129 5.77 16.35 -7.26
N SER A 130 4.65 15.77 -7.68
CA SER A 130 4.52 14.32 -7.91
C SER A 130 5.51 13.76 -8.93
N LYS A 131 5.98 14.58 -9.88
CA LYS A 131 6.97 14.19 -10.88
C LYS A 131 8.38 14.03 -10.29
N GLN A 132 8.64 14.63 -9.14
CA GLN A 132 9.94 14.55 -8.45
C GLN A 132 9.97 13.49 -7.36
N LEU A 133 8.81 12.91 -7.02
CA LEU A 133 8.72 11.87 -6.00
C LEU A 133 9.06 10.49 -6.58
N PRO A 134 9.69 9.61 -5.79
CA PRO A 134 9.97 8.23 -6.18
C PRO A 134 8.70 7.40 -6.39
N PHE A 135 7.57 7.84 -5.80
CA PHE A 135 6.25 7.24 -5.97
C PHE A 135 5.28 8.27 -6.51
N LYS A 136 4.35 7.83 -7.37
CA LYS A 136 3.29 8.69 -7.92
C LYS A 136 2.06 8.63 -7.00
N PRO A 137 1.83 9.64 -6.14
CA PRO A 137 0.64 9.67 -5.30
C PRO A 137 -0.62 9.80 -6.14
N ASN A 138 -1.75 9.34 -5.59
CA ASN A 138 -3.05 9.58 -6.19
C ASN A 138 -3.47 11.03 -5.92
N LEU A 139 -3.65 11.80 -7.00
CA LEU A 139 -4.07 13.20 -6.92
C LEU A 139 -5.60 13.36 -6.89
N ASN A 140 -6.35 12.32 -7.24
CA ASN A 140 -7.81 12.34 -7.42
C ASN A 140 -8.57 11.94 -6.15
N ASP A 141 -8.14 12.42 -4.98
CA ASP A 141 -8.86 12.15 -3.75
C ASP A 141 -9.60 13.39 -3.26
N ASN A 142 -10.92 13.26 -3.21
CA ASN A 142 -11.82 14.18 -2.53
C ASN A 142 -11.23 14.46 -1.13
N LEU A 143 -11.02 15.74 -0.83
CA LEU A 143 -10.98 16.24 0.54
C LEU A 143 -12.39 16.07 1.14
N SER A 144 -12.84 14.82 1.31
CA SER A 144 -14.15 14.52 1.86
C SER A 144 -14.15 14.83 3.35
N LYS A 145 -14.62 16.05 3.62
CA LYS A 145 -15.31 16.58 4.81
C LYS A 145 -14.55 16.61 6.14
#